data_AF-A0A1G7G2Z9-F1
#
_entry.id   AF-A0A1G7G2Z9-F1
#
_cell.length_a   1.000
_cell.length_b   1.000
_cell.length_c   1.000
_cell.angle_alpha   90.00
_cell.angle_beta   90.00
_cell.angle_gamma   90.00
#
_symmetry.space_group_name_H-M   'P 1'
#
loop_
_entity.id
_entity.type
_entity.pdbx_description
1 polymer ?
#
loop_
_entity_poly.entity_id
_entity_poly.type
_entity_poly.pdbx_seq_one_letter_code
_entity_poly.pdbx_strand_id
1 'polypeptide(L)'
;METSYKNAFRFVDVAQALLKDESEEDTKFVAALNSVIEQINDQREEYGKKVVKIQRKHAAEDKFGCILRDDRGNYRFKKDQEEAMEAKIDELFNHESGIEFDPEYVDEESLPSDLPKHARKWLVGFVIAPAEVEQTPAEKLLNSLPTTKNRQSNGE
;
A
#
# COMPACT_ATOMS: atom_id res chain seq x y z
N MET A 1 10.69 5.30 -1.57
CA MET A 1 10.54 4.78 -0.19
C MET A 1 10.39 3.27 -0.25
N GLU A 2 10.78 2.54 0.79
CA GLU A 2 10.64 1.07 0.85
C GLU A 2 9.65 0.65 1.94
N THR A 3 8.93 -0.46 1.69
CA THR A 3 8.05 -1.08 2.69
C THR A 3 7.85 -2.56 2.43
N SER A 4 7.25 -3.26 3.40
CA SER A 4 6.88 -4.67 3.23
C SER A 4 5.63 -4.85 2.38
N TYR A 5 5.51 -5.99 1.70
CA TYR A 5 4.27 -6.38 1.01
C TYR A 5 3.08 -6.33 1.96
N LYS A 6 3.25 -6.76 3.21
CA LYS A 6 2.23 -6.66 4.26
C LYS A 6 1.72 -5.24 4.45
N ASN A 7 2.62 -4.28 4.64
CA ASN A 7 2.21 -2.89 4.91
C ASN A 7 1.59 -2.25 3.66
N ALA A 8 2.21 -2.41 2.49
CA ALA A 8 1.68 -1.92 1.22
C ALA A 8 0.29 -2.51 0.93
N PHE A 9 0.07 -3.80 1.23
CA PHE A 9 -1.22 -4.42 0.94
C PHE A 9 -2.30 -3.89 1.88
N ARG A 10 -1.97 -3.69 3.18
CA ARG A 10 -2.87 -3.05 4.13
C ARG A 10 -3.21 -1.62 3.74
N PHE A 11 -2.25 -0.85 3.25
CA PHE A 11 -2.49 0.47 2.69
C PHE A 11 -3.52 0.40 1.56
N VAL A 12 -3.29 -0.43 0.54
CA VAL A 12 -4.20 -0.54 -0.62
C VAL A 12 -5.60 -0.96 -0.20
N ASP A 13 -5.73 -1.93 0.71
CA ASP A 13 -7.04 -2.40 1.17
C ASP A 13 -7.83 -1.29 1.89
N VAL A 14 -7.14 -0.49 2.72
CA VAL A 14 -7.74 0.67 3.41
C VAL A 14 -8.08 1.78 2.43
N ALA A 15 -7.16 2.12 1.53
CA ALA A 15 -7.33 3.17 0.55
C ALA A 15 -8.52 2.85 -0.39
N GLN A 16 -8.64 1.61 -0.86
CA GLN A 16 -9.77 1.18 -1.67
C GLN A 16 -11.11 1.19 -0.93
N ALA A 17 -11.11 0.99 0.39
CA ALA A 17 -12.33 1.12 1.20
C ALA A 17 -12.76 2.60 1.28
N LEU A 18 -11.81 3.51 1.51
CA LEU A 18 -12.09 4.95 1.55
C LEU A 18 -12.60 5.47 0.19
N LEU A 19 -11.97 5.05 -0.91
CA LEU A 19 -12.37 5.43 -2.28
C LEU A 19 -13.76 4.91 -2.69
N LYS A 20 -14.31 3.91 -2.01
CA LYS A 20 -15.68 3.43 -2.25
C LYS A 20 -16.73 4.23 -1.50
N ASP A 21 -16.36 4.78 -0.35
CA ASP A 21 -17.24 5.57 0.52
C ASP A 21 -17.27 7.05 0.09
N GLU A 22 -16.19 7.58 -0.48
CA GLU A 22 -16.14 8.93 -1.06
C GLU A 22 -16.86 8.97 -2.42
N SER A 23 -18.05 9.57 -2.44
CA SER A 23 -18.82 9.81 -3.65
C SER A 23 -18.11 10.82 -4.57
N GLU A 24 -17.44 10.34 -5.62
CA GLU A 24 -17.05 11.07 -6.86
C GLU A 24 -16.35 12.44 -6.75
N GLU A 25 -16.00 12.96 -5.58
CA GLU A 25 -15.25 14.21 -5.46
C GLU A 25 -13.76 13.96 -5.70
N ASP A 26 -13.26 14.50 -6.81
CA ASP A 26 -11.87 14.43 -7.21
C ASP A 26 -11.03 15.37 -6.32
N THR A 27 -10.70 14.91 -5.12
CA THR A 27 -9.89 15.64 -4.14
C THR A 27 -8.41 15.31 -4.29
N LYS A 28 -7.54 16.18 -3.76
CA LYS A 28 -6.09 15.88 -3.69
C LYS A 28 -5.80 14.59 -2.92
N PHE A 29 -6.61 14.28 -1.91
CA PHE A 29 -6.51 13.05 -1.15
C PHE A 29 -6.83 11.81 -2.01
N VAL A 30 -7.93 11.85 -2.75
CA VAL A 30 -8.31 10.79 -3.71
C VAL A 30 -7.24 10.60 -4.78
N ALA A 31 -6.71 11.68 -5.35
CA ALA A 31 -5.64 11.62 -6.35
C ALA A 31 -4.37 10.94 -5.79
N ALA A 32 -3.93 11.35 -4.59
CA ALA A 32 -2.77 10.76 -3.92
C ALA A 32 -2.97 9.26 -3.60
N LEU A 33 -4.16 8.86 -3.14
CA LEU A 33 -4.48 7.45 -2.92
C LEU A 33 -4.37 6.64 -4.21
N ASN A 34 -4.98 7.11 -5.30
CA ASN A 34 -4.96 6.41 -6.59
C ASN A 34 -3.55 6.26 -7.15
N SER A 35 -2.76 7.34 -7.11
CA SER A 35 -1.37 7.36 -7.57
C SER A 35 -0.51 6.32 -6.83
N VAL A 36 -0.56 6.29 -5.50
CA VAL A 36 0.24 5.33 -4.71
C VAL A 36 -0.30 3.90 -4.86
N ILE A 37 -1.61 3.71 -5.01
CA ILE A 37 -2.20 2.39 -5.31
C ILE A 37 -1.67 1.84 -6.64
N GLU A 38 -1.62 2.67 -7.69
CA GLU A 38 -1.16 2.27 -9.01
C GLU A 38 0.28 1.76 -8.96
N GLN A 39 1.18 2.50 -8.30
CA GLN A 39 2.58 2.10 -8.10
C GLN A 39 2.72 0.75 -7.37
N ILE A 40 1.87 0.51 -6.35
CA ILE A 40 1.92 -0.72 -5.55
C ILE A 40 1.32 -1.91 -6.32
N ASN A 41 0.32 -1.70 -7.18
CA ASN A 41 -0.36 -2.77 -7.90
C ASN A 41 0.56 -3.54 -8.85
N ASP A 42 1.49 -2.86 -9.52
CA ASP A 42 2.48 -3.52 -10.37
C ASP A 42 3.34 -4.50 -9.56
N GLN A 43 3.68 -4.13 -8.33
CA GLN A 43 4.50 -4.94 -7.44
C GLN A 43 3.70 -6.04 -6.72
N ARG A 44 2.38 -5.85 -6.55
CA ARG A 44 1.44 -6.92 -6.18
C ARG A 44 1.45 -8.04 -7.22
N GLU A 45 1.50 -7.72 -8.52
CA GLU A 45 1.60 -8.74 -9.56
C GLU A 45 2.93 -9.49 -9.49
N GLU A 46 4.03 -8.77 -9.26
CA GLU A 46 5.35 -9.38 -9.09
C GLU A 46 5.41 -10.31 -7.86
N TYR A 47 4.80 -9.91 -6.74
CA TYR A 47 4.63 -10.76 -5.57
C TYR A 47 3.92 -12.06 -5.93
N GLY A 48 2.81 -11.99 -6.67
CA GLY A 48 2.08 -13.18 -7.14
C GLY A 48 2.97 -14.12 -7.95
N LYS A 49 3.81 -13.57 -8.85
CA LYS A 49 4.80 -14.36 -9.61
C LYS A 49 5.87 -14.98 -8.71
N LYS A 50 6.35 -14.27 -7.68
CA LYS A 50 7.32 -14.79 -6.70
C LYS A 50 6.71 -15.93 -5.88
N VAL A 51 5.47 -15.79 -5.40
CA VAL A 51 4.74 -16.84 -4.67
C VAL A 51 4.60 -18.09 -5.53
N VAL A 52 4.19 -17.96 -6.80
CA VAL A 52 4.08 -19.13 -7.70
C VAL A 52 5.41 -19.83 -7.92
N LYS A 53 6.53 -19.08 -8.01
CA LYS A 53 7.88 -19.67 -8.07
C LYS A 53 8.23 -20.43 -6.79
N ILE A 54 7.90 -19.88 -5.62
CA ILE A 54 8.12 -20.54 -4.32
C ILE A 54 7.30 -21.83 -4.23
N GLN A 55 6.01 -21.78 -4.58
CA GLN A 55 5.13 -22.95 -4.62
C GLN A 55 5.68 -24.02 -5.54
N ARG A 56 6.05 -23.65 -6.78
CA ARG A 56 6.62 -24.61 -7.74
C ARG A 56 7.89 -25.29 -7.22
N LYS A 57 8.75 -24.57 -6.49
CA LYS A 57 10.03 -25.09 -5.96
C LYS A 57 9.84 -26.12 -4.85
N HIS A 58 8.74 -26.08 -4.12
CA HIS A 58 8.45 -27.01 -3.01
C HIS A 58 7.38 -28.05 -3.39
N ALA A 59 6.82 -27.96 -4.60
CA ALA A 59 5.83 -28.91 -5.06
C ALA A 59 6.42 -30.33 -5.09
N ALA A 60 5.59 -31.31 -4.73
CA ALA A 60 5.94 -32.70 -4.79
C ALA A 60 6.19 -33.13 -6.24
N GLU A 61 7.22 -33.92 -6.44
CA GLU A 61 7.57 -34.49 -7.74
C GLU A 61 7.31 -35.99 -7.76
N ASP A 62 6.99 -36.53 -8.94
CA ASP A 62 6.95 -37.97 -9.17
C ASP A 62 8.37 -38.55 -9.33
N LYS A 63 8.45 -39.85 -9.57
CA LYS A 63 9.73 -40.56 -9.76
C LYS A 63 10.53 -40.12 -11.00
N PHE A 64 9.92 -39.34 -11.90
CA PHE A 64 10.52 -38.82 -13.11
C PHE A 64 10.85 -37.31 -13.00
N GLY A 65 10.58 -36.68 -11.85
CA GLY A 65 10.79 -35.25 -11.64
C GLY A 65 9.64 -34.37 -12.17
N CYS A 66 8.48 -34.96 -12.48
CA CYS A 66 7.32 -34.19 -12.90
C CYS A 66 6.59 -33.64 -11.67
N ILE A 67 6.26 -32.34 -11.70
CA ILE A 67 5.52 -31.68 -10.63
C ILE A 67 4.09 -32.23 -10.56
N LEU A 68 3.70 -32.68 -9.37
CA LEU A 68 2.37 -33.20 -9.08
C LEU A 68 1.38 -32.06 -8.84
N ARG A 69 0.20 -32.21 -9.46
CA ARG A 69 -0.96 -31.34 -9.26
C ARG A 69 -2.21 -32.13 -8.91
N ASP A 70 -3.16 -31.49 -8.25
CA ASP A 70 -4.50 -32.05 -8.05
C ASP A 70 -5.39 -31.89 -9.29
N ASP A 71 -6.62 -32.39 -9.19
CA ASP A 71 -7.65 -32.33 -10.25
C ASP A 71 -8.10 -30.89 -10.57
N ARG A 72 -7.81 -29.93 -9.70
CA ARG A 72 -8.09 -28.51 -9.88
C ARG A 72 -6.88 -27.73 -10.40
N GLY A 73 -5.75 -28.41 -10.60
CA GLY A 73 -4.51 -27.81 -11.08
C GLY A 73 -3.63 -27.16 -10.00
N ASN A 74 -3.95 -27.33 -8.71
CA ASN A 74 -3.11 -26.84 -7.61
C ASN A 74 -1.90 -27.76 -7.43
N TYR A 75 -0.77 -27.19 -7.03
CA TYR A 75 0.40 -27.97 -6.66
C TYR A 75 0.11 -28.86 -5.45
N ARG A 76 0.61 -30.10 -5.49
CA ARG A 76 0.60 -30.98 -4.32
C ARG A 76 1.92 -30.83 -3.58
N PHE A 77 1.87 -30.95 -2.26
CA PHE A 77 3.04 -30.81 -1.40
C PHE A 77 3.14 -32.03 -0.48
N LYS A 78 4.37 -32.36 -0.08
CA LYS A 78 4.58 -33.16 1.13
C LYS A 78 4.52 -32.23 2.33
N LYS A 79 4.16 -32.74 3.50
CA LYS A 79 3.98 -31.93 4.71
C LYS A 79 5.20 -31.06 5.05
N ASP A 80 6.40 -31.64 5.00
CA ASP A 80 7.66 -30.93 5.26
C ASP A 80 7.93 -29.82 4.23
N GLN A 81 7.53 -30.04 2.98
CA GLN A 81 7.69 -29.06 1.90
C GLN A 81 6.64 -27.95 1.96
N GLU A 82 5.43 -28.27 2.41
CA GLU A 82 4.36 -27.31 2.64
C GLU A 82 4.75 -26.32 3.74
N GLU A 83 5.22 -26.83 4.89
CA GLU A 83 5.72 -25.99 6.00
C GLU A 83 6.89 -25.09 5.53
N ALA A 84 7.84 -25.63 4.76
CA ALA A 84 8.96 -24.86 4.22
C ALA A 84 8.53 -23.81 3.17
N MET A 85 7.49 -24.11 2.39
CA MET A 85 6.90 -23.19 1.43
C MET A 85 6.21 -22.03 2.14
N GLU A 86 5.35 -22.33 3.12
CA GLU A 86 4.64 -21.32 3.91
C GLU A 86 5.61 -20.38 4.59
N ALA A 87 6.66 -20.92 5.24
CA ALA A 87 7.69 -20.10 5.88
C ALA A 87 8.37 -19.11 4.91
N LYS A 88 8.63 -19.51 3.67
CA LYS A 88 9.24 -18.63 2.65
C LYS A 88 8.27 -17.61 2.09
N ILE A 89 6.99 -17.95 1.97
CA ILE A 89 5.97 -16.99 1.57
C ILE A 89 5.79 -15.94 2.68
N ASP A 90 5.76 -16.37 3.94
CA ASP A 90 5.69 -15.48 5.09
C ASP A 90 6.92 -14.58 5.20
N GLU A 91 8.12 -15.12 4.99
CA GLU A 91 9.36 -14.34 4.94
C GLU A 91 9.26 -13.28 3.83
N LEU A 92 8.87 -13.67 2.62
CA LEU A 92 8.67 -12.75 1.50
C LEU A 92 7.65 -11.66 1.85
N PHE A 93 6.50 -12.02 2.43
CA PHE A 93 5.41 -11.10 2.72
C PHE A 93 5.77 -10.07 3.80
N ASN A 94 6.59 -10.46 4.77
CA ASN A 94 7.00 -9.60 5.88
C ASN A 94 8.34 -8.86 5.63
N HIS A 95 9.06 -9.17 4.55
CA HIS A 95 10.34 -8.54 4.24
C HIS A 95 10.18 -7.01 4.04
N GLU A 96 10.90 -6.20 4.83
CA GLU A 96 10.70 -4.74 4.92
C GLU A 96 11.04 -3.95 3.65
N SER A 97 11.84 -4.51 2.74
CA SER A 97 12.18 -3.92 1.43
C SER A 97 11.54 -4.70 0.28
N GLY A 98 10.28 -5.11 0.45
CA GLY A 98 9.55 -5.89 -0.55
C GLY A 98 8.95 -5.04 -1.68
N ILE A 99 8.67 -3.76 -1.37
CA ILE A 99 8.04 -2.81 -2.28
C ILE A 99 8.76 -1.47 -2.26
N GLU A 100 9.01 -0.92 -3.44
CA GLU A 100 9.56 0.41 -3.66
C GLU A 100 8.48 1.33 -4.25
N PHE A 101 8.25 2.51 -3.67
CA PHE A 101 7.22 3.42 -4.17
C PHE A 101 7.57 4.87 -3.81
N ASP A 102 7.00 5.80 -4.55
CA ASP A 102 7.10 7.22 -4.29
C ASP A 102 5.84 7.68 -3.53
N PRO A 103 5.97 8.07 -2.24
CA PRO A 103 4.84 8.55 -1.46
C PRO A 103 4.34 9.89 -2.00
N GLU A 104 3.03 10.10 -1.93
CA GLU A 104 2.37 11.33 -2.37
C GLU A 104 1.64 11.96 -1.18
N TYR A 105 2.37 12.79 -0.43
CA TYR A 105 1.84 13.38 0.79
C TYR A 105 0.85 14.50 0.51
N VAL A 106 -0.25 14.48 1.24
CA VAL A 106 -1.23 15.58 1.25
C VAL A 106 -1.11 16.40 2.53
N ASP A 107 -1.45 17.69 2.41
CA ASP A 107 -1.58 18.58 3.55
C ASP A 107 -2.75 18.19 4.47
N GLU A 108 -2.66 18.52 5.75
CA GLU A 108 -3.67 18.15 6.76
C GLU A 108 -5.04 18.81 6.47
N GLU A 109 -5.08 19.93 5.74
CA GLU A 109 -6.32 20.60 5.33
C GLU A 109 -7.05 19.83 4.21
N SER A 110 -6.30 19.06 3.40
CA SER A 110 -6.83 18.22 2.33
C SER A 110 -7.25 16.83 2.82
N LEU A 111 -7.01 16.48 4.08
CA LEU A 111 -7.46 15.21 4.66
C LEU A 111 -8.93 15.29 5.08
N PRO A 112 -9.72 14.20 4.88
CA PRO A 112 -11.09 14.13 5.40
C PRO A 112 -11.12 14.29 6.92
N SER A 113 -11.96 15.20 7.41
CA SER A 113 -12.06 15.49 8.85
C SER A 113 -12.57 14.31 9.69
N ASP A 114 -13.29 13.40 9.06
CA ASP A 114 -13.88 12.18 9.62
C ASP A 114 -13.03 10.93 9.35
N LEU A 115 -11.80 11.09 8.83
CA LEU A 115 -10.90 9.98 8.55
C LEU A 115 -10.71 9.08 9.78
N PRO A 116 -11.09 7.79 9.70
CA PRO A 116 -11.00 6.90 10.85
C PRO A 116 -9.55 6.75 11.34
N LYS A 117 -9.34 6.78 12.67
CA LYS A 117 -7.99 6.64 13.28
C LYS A 117 -7.24 5.39 12.81
N HIS A 118 -7.97 4.29 12.62
CA HIS A 118 -7.38 3.04 12.14
C HIS A 118 -6.95 3.12 10.68
N ALA A 119 -7.68 3.87 9.84
CA ALA A 119 -7.32 4.12 8.45
C ALA A 119 -6.09 5.02 8.39
N ARG A 120 -6.08 6.12 9.17
CA ARG A 120 -4.95 7.05 9.27
C ARG A 120 -3.63 6.32 9.51
N LYS A 121 -3.60 5.35 10.43
CA LYS A 121 -2.40 4.53 10.71
C LYS A 121 -1.79 3.89 9.47
N TRP A 122 -2.61 3.39 8.55
CA TRP A 122 -2.16 2.69 7.35
C TRP A 122 -1.85 3.63 6.17
N LEU A 123 -2.25 4.89 6.27
CA LEU A 123 -1.96 5.93 5.27
C LEU A 123 -0.65 6.69 5.57
N VAL A 124 -0.14 6.63 6.82
CA VAL A 124 1.15 7.23 7.19
C VAL A 124 2.29 6.55 6.43
N GLY A 125 3.18 7.36 5.85
CA GLY A 125 4.28 6.91 5.01
C GLY A 125 3.89 6.65 3.56
N PHE A 126 2.59 6.75 3.22
CA PHE A 126 2.10 6.60 1.85
C PHE A 126 1.54 7.93 1.32
N VAL A 127 0.49 8.43 1.98
CA VAL A 127 -0.18 9.69 1.63
C VAL A 127 -0.25 10.69 2.79
N ILE A 128 0.09 10.23 4.00
CA ILE A 128 0.25 11.09 5.18
C ILE A 128 1.72 11.09 5.56
N ALA A 129 2.33 12.27 5.69
CA ALA A 129 3.72 12.38 6.10
C ALA A 129 3.94 11.77 7.51
N PRO A 130 4.99 10.97 7.72
CA PRO A 130 5.42 10.56 9.04
C PRO A 130 5.77 11.77 9.90
N ALA A 131 5.50 11.73 11.21
CA ALA A 131 5.81 12.81 12.14
C ALA A 131 7.31 13.15 12.22
N GLU A 132 8.18 12.25 11.75
CA GLU A 132 9.64 12.38 11.75
C GLU A 132 10.20 12.98 10.45
N VAL A 133 9.37 13.18 9.42
CA VAL A 133 9.78 13.96 8.25
C VAL A 133 9.73 15.43 8.66
N GLU A 134 10.89 16.01 8.98
CA GLU A 134 11.02 17.44 9.20
C GLU A 134 10.44 18.16 7.98
N GLN A 135 9.25 18.76 8.13
CA GLN A 135 8.73 19.70 7.15
C GLN A 135 9.84 20.72 6.85
N THR A 136 10.14 20.88 5.56
CA THR A 136 11.17 21.83 5.15
C THR A 136 10.78 23.23 5.67
N PRO A 137 11.75 24.12 5.95
CA PRO A 137 11.43 25.49 6.38
C PRO A 137 10.46 26.21 5.43
N ALA A 138 10.48 25.87 4.14
CA ALA A 138 9.58 26.40 3.13
C ALA A 138 8.12 25.93 3.32
N GLU A 139 7.88 24.66 3.64
CA GLU A 139 6.55 24.11 3.88
C GLU A 139 5.95 24.63 5.19
N LYS A 140 6.77 24.76 6.24
CA LYS A 140 6.36 25.41 7.50
C LYS A 140 5.96 26.86 7.25
N LEU A 141 6.71 27.58 6.42
CA LEU A 141 6.39 28.96 6.05
C LEU A 141 5.08 29.04 5.28
N LEU A 142 4.88 28.19 4.25
CA LEU A 142 3.66 28.19 3.44
C LEU A 142 2.40 27.95 4.29
N ASN A 143 2.46 27.00 5.22
CA ASN A 143 1.36 26.64 6.12
C ASN A 143 1.16 27.64 7.28
N SER A 144 2.13 28.51 7.55
CA SER A 144 2.04 29.57 8.56
C SER A 144 1.50 30.90 8.02
N LEU A 145 1.35 31.02 6.69
CA LEU A 145 0.84 32.24 6.09
C LEU A 145 -0.68 32.29 6.25
N PRO A 146 -1.24 33.39 6.80
CA PRO A 146 -2.68 33.55 6.88
C PRO A 146 -3.25 33.58 5.46
N THR A 147 -4.15 32.64 5.15
CA THR A 147 -4.92 32.68 3.90
C THR A 147 -5.71 33.98 3.89
N THR A 148 -5.30 34.90 3.01
CA THR A 148 -6.00 36.15 2.78
C THR A 148 -7.31 35.85 2.04
N LYS A 149 -8.31 35.35 2.77
CA LYS A 149 -9.70 35.49 2.32
C LYS A 149 -10.03 36.98 2.35
N ASN A 150 -10.10 37.54 1.14
CA ASN A 150 -10.55 38.90 0.82
C ASN A 150 -11.58 39.44 1.81
N ARG A 151 -11.15 40.42 2.61
CA ARG A 151 -12.01 41.44 3.19
C ARG A 151 -12.15 42.55 2.15
N GLN A 152 -13.33 42.66 1.55
CA GLN A 152 -13.94 43.88 1.00
C GLN A 152 -15.33 43.44 0.47
N SER A 153 -16.45 44.11 0.71
CA SER A 153 -16.73 45.37 1.41
C SER A 153 -18.25 45.46 1.53
N ASN A 154 -18.79 45.60 2.75
CA ASN A 154 -20.12 46.18 2.92
C ASN A 154 -19.95 47.69 3.08
N GLY A 155 -20.37 48.42 2.06
CA GLY A 155 -20.81 49.82 2.07
C GLY A 155 -21.79 49.91 0.89
N GLU A 156 -23.02 50.37 1.01
CA GLU A 156 -23.71 51.22 2.00
C GLU A 156 -25.13 50.69 2.24
#